data_AF-A0A2V6PJ80-F1
#
_entry.id   AF-A0A2V6PJ80-F1
#
_cell.length_a   1.000
_cell.length_b   1.000
_cell.length_c   1.000
_cell.angle_alpha   90.00
_cell.angle_beta   90.00
_cell.angle_gamma   90.00
#
_symmetry.space_group_name_H-M   'P 1'
#
loop_
_entity.id
_entity.type
_entity.pdbx_description
1 polymer ?
#
loop_
_entity_poly.entity_id
_entity_poly.type
_entity_poly.pdbx_seq_one_letter_code
_entity_poly.pdbx_strand_id
1 'polypeptide(L)'
;MTSIAIVGATLIDGTGAPPVTGATIVIENGRFTAVGPTASTPSPPGAEVVDARGKFVIPGLVDMHVHVYTPEKWHPELYLAAGVTTVLDLGGQLENVVAHRAAIESGARQGPRCYFTGPLLEEGELFEGFAGFSRKIDAARIEDTVDGLADAGVAG
;
A
#
# COMPACT_ATOMS: atom_id res chain seq x y z
N MET A 1 -22.04 4.19 10.20
CA MET A 1 -21.04 3.09 10.24
C MET A 1 -21.14 2.36 8.92
N THR A 2 -20.03 2.14 8.24
CA THR A 2 -19.99 1.35 7.00
C THR A 2 -19.76 -0.11 7.37
N SER A 3 -20.59 -1.02 6.86
CA SER A 3 -20.47 -2.46 7.07
C SER A 3 -20.70 -3.15 5.73
N ILE A 4 -19.75 -3.97 5.31
CA ILE A 4 -19.75 -4.70 4.03
C ILE A 4 -19.49 -6.18 4.32
N ALA A 5 -20.23 -7.06 3.67
CA ALA A 5 -20.02 -8.50 3.70
C ALA A 5 -19.84 -9.05 2.28
N ILE A 6 -18.68 -9.64 2.00
CA ILE A 6 -18.41 -10.37 0.76
C ILE A 6 -18.73 -11.84 1.03
N VAL A 7 -19.71 -12.41 0.33
CA VAL A 7 -20.30 -13.71 0.69
C VAL A 7 -20.14 -14.73 -0.44
N GLY A 8 -19.74 -15.95 -0.07
CA GLY A 8 -19.73 -17.13 -0.93
C GLY A 8 -18.51 -17.27 -1.84
N ALA A 9 -17.44 -16.50 -1.59
CA ALA A 9 -16.23 -16.54 -2.39
C ALA A 9 -15.38 -17.81 -2.13
N THR A 10 -14.48 -18.12 -3.06
CA THR A 10 -13.29 -18.91 -2.73
C THR A 10 -12.20 -17.98 -2.23
N LEU A 11 -11.87 -18.06 -0.94
CA LEU A 11 -10.86 -17.22 -0.30
C LEU A 11 -9.47 -17.84 -0.45
N ILE A 12 -8.52 -17.03 -0.93
CA ILE A 12 -7.08 -17.29 -0.83
C ILE A 12 -6.53 -16.18 0.05
N ASP A 13 -6.18 -16.49 1.30
CA ASP A 13 -5.91 -15.49 2.34
C ASP A 13 -4.46 -14.93 2.33
N GLY A 14 -3.62 -15.46 1.44
CA GLY A 14 -2.21 -15.06 1.32
C GLY A 14 -1.26 -15.73 2.32
N THR A 15 -1.75 -16.61 3.20
CA THR A 15 -0.90 -17.35 4.17
C THR A 15 -0.17 -18.54 3.57
N GLY A 16 -0.58 -18.96 2.36
CA GLY A 16 -0.14 -20.20 1.72
C GLY A 16 -0.95 -21.44 2.13
N ALA A 17 -1.92 -21.30 3.05
CA ALA A 17 -2.87 -22.35 3.35
C ALA A 17 -3.79 -22.68 2.15
N PRO A 18 -4.42 -23.88 2.12
CA PRO A 18 -5.38 -24.22 1.09
C PRO A 18 -6.57 -23.23 1.02
N PRO A 19 -7.10 -22.93 -0.18
CA PRO A 19 -8.23 -22.02 -0.32
C PRO A 19 -9.48 -22.46 0.45
N VAL A 20 -10.22 -21.51 1.02
CA VAL A 20 -11.49 -21.75 1.73
C VAL A 20 -12.65 -21.46 0.79
N THR A 21 -13.38 -22.49 0.36
CA THR A 21 -14.56 -22.34 -0.51
C THR A 21 -15.80 -21.90 0.27
N GLY A 22 -16.63 -21.04 -0.31
CA GLY A 22 -17.87 -20.59 0.34
C GLY A 22 -17.58 -19.77 1.60
N ALA A 23 -16.61 -18.87 1.52
CA ALA A 23 -16.21 -18.00 2.61
C ALA A 23 -17.05 -16.71 2.65
N THR A 24 -17.20 -16.16 3.85
CA THR A 24 -17.69 -14.81 4.11
C THR A 24 -16.56 -13.96 4.69
N ILE A 25 -16.42 -12.73 4.19
CA ILE A 25 -15.50 -11.71 4.67
C ILE A 25 -16.32 -10.52 5.13
N VAL A 26 -16.22 -10.16 6.41
CA VAL A 26 -16.95 -9.04 7.03
C VAL A 26 -16.00 -7.90 7.32
N ILE A 27 -16.35 -6.71 6.83
CA ILE A 27 -15.57 -5.48 6.98
C ILE A 27 -16.46 -4.43 7.63
N GLU A 28 -16.02 -3.91 8.77
CA GLU A 28 -16.72 -2.83 9.48
C GLU A 28 -15.76 -1.66 9.68
N ASN A 29 -16.19 -0.46 9.27
CA ASN A 29 -15.41 0.77 9.38
C ASN A 29 -13.96 0.60 8.85
N GLY A 30 -13.81 -0.09 7.72
CA GLY A 30 -12.53 -0.30 7.04
C GLY A 30 -11.64 -1.39 7.66
N ARG A 31 -12.11 -2.17 8.63
CA ARG A 31 -11.36 -3.27 9.25
C ARG A 31 -12.09 -4.59 9.10
N PHE A 32 -11.34 -5.68 8.88
CA PHE A 32 -11.90 -7.02 8.91
C PHE A 32 -12.32 -7.38 10.34
N THR A 33 -13.57 -7.78 10.53
CA THR A 33 -14.09 -8.21 11.85
C THR A 33 -14.35 -9.72 11.90
N ALA A 34 -14.59 -10.37 10.76
CA ALA A 34 -14.65 -11.82 10.65
C ALA A 34 -14.30 -12.29 9.24
N VAL A 35 -13.57 -13.40 9.13
CA VAL A 35 -13.18 -14.03 7.86
C VAL A 35 -13.21 -15.54 8.05
N GLY A 36 -13.93 -16.27 7.20
CA GLY A 36 -13.99 -17.72 7.31
C GLY A 36 -15.15 -18.36 6.55
N PRO A 37 -15.39 -19.67 6.74
CA PRO A 37 -16.53 -20.36 6.13
C PRO A 37 -17.86 -19.68 6.46
N THR A 38 -18.75 -19.51 5.49
CA THR A 38 -20.05 -18.84 5.69
C THR A 38 -20.88 -19.46 6.82
N ALA A 39 -20.78 -20.78 7.04
CA ALA A 39 -21.48 -21.47 8.12
C ALA A 39 -21.10 -20.97 9.52
N SER A 40 -19.86 -20.54 9.72
CA SER A 40 -19.33 -19.99 10.98
C SER A 40 -19.18 -18.46 10.96
N THR A 41 -19.42 -17.83 9.82
CA THR A 41 -19.21 -16.39 9.60
C THR A 41 -20.43 -15.79 8.87
N PRO A 42 -21.56 -15.59 9.57
CA PRO A 42 -22.74 -15.00 8.97
C PRO A 42 -22.53 -13.50 8.68
N SER A 43 -23.18 -13.01 7.63
CA SER A 43 -23.23 -11.57 7.35
C SER A 43 -23.96 -10.84 8.48
N PRO A 44 -23.44 -9.71 9.00
CA PRO A 44 -24.16 -8.88 9.94
C PRO A 44 -25.47 -8.33 9.35
N PRO A 45 -26.53 -8.15 10.17
CA PRO A 45 -27.74 -7.48 9.73
C PRO A 45 -27.46 -6.04 9.25
N GLY A 46 -27.98 -5.68 8.08
CA GLY A 46 -27.83 -4.34 7.52
C GLY A 46 -26.46 -4.05 6.87
N ALA A 47 -25.57 -5.04 6.79
CA ALA A 47 -24.36 -4.92 5.98
C ALA A 47 -24.72 -4.84 4.49
N GLU A 48 -23.94 -4.07 3.72
CA GLU A 48 -23.96 -4.14 2.27
C GLU A 48 -23.41 -5.51 1.84
N VAL A 49 -24.21 -6.29 1.10
CA VAL A 49 -23.81 -7.63 0.69
C VAL A 49 -23.28 -7.62 -0.74
N VAL A 50 -22.05 -8.12 -0.90
CA VAL A 50 -21.42 -8.40 -2.18
C VAL A 50 -21.43 -9.91 -2.42
N ASP A 51 -22.21 -10.35 -3.41
CA ASP A 51 -22.25 -11.76 -3.82
C ASP A 51 -21.01 -12.13 -4.65
N ALA A 52 -20.16 -12.98 -4.08
CA ALA A 52 -18.91 -13.42 -4.67
C ALA A 52 -18.91 -14.91 -5.03
N ARG A 53 -20.09 -15.55 -5.12
CA ARG A 53 -20.19 -16.95 -5.55
C ARG A 53 -19.59 -17.15 -6.93
N GLY A 54 -18.79 -18.22 -7.07
CA GLY A 54 -18.06 -18.52 -8.31
C GLY A 54 -16.88 -17.57 -8.59
N LYS A 55 -16.56 -16.66 -7.67
CA LYS A 55 -15.40 -15.76 -7.74
C LYS A 55 -14.38 -16.10 -6.66
N PHE A 56 -13.20 -15.53 -6.82
CA PHE A 56 -12.11 -15.61 -5.85
C PHE A 56 -11.96 -14.28 -5.13
N VAL A 57 -11.54 -14.35 -3.86
CA VAL A 57 -11.14 -13.18 -3.06
C VAL A 57 -9.70 -13.40 -2.62
N ILE A 58 -8.88 -12.38 -2.80
CA ILE A 58 -7.48 -12.31 -2.38
C ILE A 58 -7.25 -11.03 -1.57
N PRO A 59 -6.20 -10.96 -0.73
CA PRO A 59 -5.73 -9.69 -0.19
C PRO A 59 -5.45 -8.67 -1.29
N GLY A 60 -5.62 -7.38 -0.98
CA GLY A 60 -5.14 -6.33 -1.87
C GLY A 60 -3.65 -6.52 -2.16
N LEU A 61 -3.26 -6.34 -3.42
CA LEU A 61 -1.88 -6.56 -3.84
C LEU A 61 -0.96 -5.52 -3.22
N VAL A 62 0.28 -5.92 -2.98
CA VAL A 62 1.36 -5.07 -2.45
C VAL A 62 2.51 -5.08 -3.44
N ASP A 63 2.86 -3.90 -3.97
CA ASP A 63 4.00 -3.73 -4.86
C ASP A 63 5.19 -3.20 -4.07
N MET A 64 6.27 -3.98 -4.01
CA MET A 64 7.40 -3.72 -3.12
C MET A 64 8.52 -2.91 -3.77
N HIS A 65 8.39 -2.55 -5.06
CA HIS A 65 9.40 -1.78 -5.76
C HIS A 65 8.76 -0.86 -6.80
N VAL A 66 8.48 0.38 -6.38
CA VAL A 66 7.95 1.41 -7.28
C VAL A 66 8.72 2.72 -7.13
N HIS A 67 8.41 3.65 -8.03
CA HIS A 67 8.86 5.04 -7.97
C HIS A 67 7.65 5.95 -8.20
N VAL A 68 6.98 6.36 -7.12
CA VAL A 68 5.63 6.96 -7.14
C VAL A 68 5.56 8.41 -7.59
N TYR A 69 6.70 9.08 -7.73
CA TYR A 69 6.71 10.47 -8.12
C TYR A 69 7.56 10.75 -9.35
N THR A 70 6.86 10.96 -10.47
CA THR A 70 7.34 11.72 -11.62
C THR A 70 6.26 12.77 -11.94
N PRO A 71 6.53 14.08 -11.75
CA PRO A 71 5.49 15.11 -11.63
C PRO A 71 4.50 15.20 -12.79
N GLU A 72 4.91 14.75 -13.98
CA GLU A 72 4.15 14.93 -15.23
C GLU A 72 3.50 13.63 -15.75
N LYS A 73 3.78 12.46 -15.16
CA LYS A 73 3.44 11.15 -15.76
C LYS A 73 2.71 10.18 -14.84
N TRP A 74 2.57 10.50 -13.56
CA TRP A 74 2.12 9.52 -12.58
C TRP A 74 0.62 9.57 -12.24
N HIS A 75 -0.03 8.41 -12.34
CA HIS A 75 -1.43 8.17 -12.02
C HIS A 75 -1.54 7.07 -10.95
N PRO A 76 -1.44 7.40 -9.64
CA PRO A 76 -1.53 6.42 -8.55
C PRO A 76 -2.88 5.69 -8.54
N GLU A 77 -3.90 6.23 -9.19
CA GLU A 77 -5.21 5.60 -9.35
C GLU A 77 -5.10 4.30 -10.17
N LEU A 78 -4.09 4.17 -11.03
CA LEU A 78 -3.86 2.96 -11.82
C LEU A 78 -3.44 1.75 -10.95
N TYR A 79 -2.74 1.97 -9.83
CA TYR A 79 -2.46 0.89 -8.89
C TYR A 79 -3.75 0.30 -8.33
N LEU A 80 -4.65 1.17 -7.85
CA LEU A 80 -5.93 0.74 -7.31
C LEU A 80 -6.77 0.02 -8.37
N ALA A 81 -6.78 0.53 -9.61
CA ALA A 81 -7.46 -0.12 -10.73
C ALA A 81 -6.88 -1.51 -11.05
N ALA A 82 -5.59 -1.71 -10.85
CA ALA A 82 -4.91 -3.00 -11.00
C ALA A 82 -4.98 -3.89 -9.74
N GLY A 83 -5.64 -3.44 -8.66
CA GLY A 83 -5.77 -4.18 -7.41
C GLY A 83 -4.59 -4.03 -6.43
N VAL A 84 -3.61 -3.16 -6.75
CA VAL A 84 -2.50 -2.80 -5.85
C VAL A 84 -2.98 -1.74 -4.87
N THR A 85 -3.02 -2.11 -3.59
CA THR A 85 -3.57 -1.29 -2.50
C THR A 85 -2.50 -0.70 -1.59
N THR A 86 -1.28 -1.23 -1.66
CA THR A 86 -0.12 -0.74 -0.91
C THR A 86 1.11 -0.79 -1.80
N VAL A 87 1.97 0.22 -1.71
CA VAL A 87 3.24 0.30 -2.45
C VAL A 87 4.39 0.70 -1.53
N LEU A 88 5.60 0.27 -1.90
CA LEU A 88 6.86 0.73 -1.32
C LEU A 88 7.71 1.44 -2.40
N ASP A 89 7.87 2.75 -2.25
CA ASP A 89 8.78 3.55 -3.06
C ASP A 89 10.22 3.40 -2.54
N LEU A 90 11.13 2.93 -3.40
CA LEU A 90 12.53 2.66 -3.05
C LEU A 90 13.51 3.71 -3.58
N GLY A 91 13.02 4.84 -4.06
CA GLY A 91 13.86 5.89 -4.58
C GLY A 91 13.01 7.02 -5.12
N GLY A 92 12.96 8.12 -4.37
CA GLY A 92 12.22 9.31 -4.74
C GLY A 92 12.69 10.54 -3.95
N GLN A 93 12.45 11.72 -4.51
CA GLN A 93 12.71 12.99 -3.82
C GLN A 93 11.86 13.05 -2.55
N LEU A 94 12.50 13.21 -1.39
CA LEU A 94 11.85 13.15 -0.08
C LEU A 94 10.60 14.04 0.00
N GLU A 95 10.72 15.31 -0.35
CA GLU A 95 9.62 16.28 -0.30
C GLU A 95 8.42 15.82 -1.14
N ASN A 96 8.69 15.22 -2.30
CA ASN A 96 7.65 14.80 -3.23
C ASN A 96 6.95 13.52 -2.77
N VAL A 97 7.69 12.52 -2.29
CA VAL A 97 7.10 11.27 -1.78
C VAL A 97 6.33 11.53 -0.48
N VAL A 98 6.81 12.44 0.38
CA VAL A 98 6.09 12.89 1.58
C VAL A 98 4.79 13.59 1.20
N ALA A 99 4.83 14.55 0.27
CA ALA A 99 3.64 15.25 -0.19
C ALA A 99 2.63 14.31 -0.86
N HIS A 100 3.12 13.33 -1.63
CA HIS A 100 2.29 12.31 -2.25
C HIS A 100 1.56 11.44 -1.21
N ARG A 101 2.29 10.92 -0.22
CA ARG A 101 1.70 10.14 0.88
C ARG A 101 0.65 10.97 1.63
N ALA A 102 0.96 12.23 1.97
CA ALA A 102 0.02 13.11 2.67
C ALA A 102 -1.27 13.38 1.86
N ALA A 103 -1.18 13.53 0.54
CA ALA A 103 -2.35 13.70 -0.32
C ALA A 103 -3.25 12.45 -0.35
N ILE A 104 -2.66 11.25 -0.30
CA ILE A 104 -3.41 9.99 -0.25
C ILE A 104 -4.04 9.78 1.13
N GLU A 105 -3.26 9.96 2.21
CA GLU A 105 -3.72 9.74 3.58
C GLU A 105 -4.82 10.72 4.00
N SER A 106 -4.78 11.96 3.52
CA SER A 106 -5.86 12.95 3.73
C SER A 106 -7.09 12.70 2.87
N GLY A 107 -7.02 11.80 1.89
CA GLY A 107 -8.09 11.56 0.91
C GLY A 107 -8.20 12.62 -0.19
N ALA A 108 -7.27 13.59 -0.25
CA ALA A 108 -7.22 14.59 -1.31
C ALA A 108 -6.94 14.00 -2.70
N ARG A 109 -6.30 12.82 -2.75
CA ARG A 109 -6.08 12.03 -3.96
C ARG A 109 -6.34 10.55 -3.69
N GLN A 110 -6.91 9.84 -4.68
CA GLN A 110 -7.01 8.38 -4.62
C GLN A 110 -5.65 7.76 -4.97
N GLY A 111 -5.23 6.76 -4.19
CA GLY A 111 -4.00 6.03 -4.45
C GLY A 111 -3.80 4.90 -3.44
N PRO A 112 -2.84 4.00 -3.70
CA PRO A 112 -2.46 2.97 -2.74
C PRO A 112 -1.82 3.61 -1.51
N ARG A 113 -1.89 2.93 -0.37
CA ARG A 113 -1.05 3.29 0.79
C ARG A 113 0.41 3.30 0.37
N CYS A 114 1.13 4.38 0.67
CA CYS A 114 2.52 4.55 0.22
C CYS A 114 3.47 4.53 1.41
N TYR A 115 4.38 3.56 1.41
CA TYR A 115 5.62 3.60 2.18
C TYR A 115 6.76 4.09 1.27
N PHE A 116 7.80 4.69 1.83
CA PHE A 116 8.94 5.16 1.04
C PHE A 116 10.25 5.12 1.82
N THR A 117 11.36 4.99 1.10
CA THR A 117 12.73 5.06 1.66
C THR A 117 13.41 6.43 1.49
N GLY A 118 12.79 7.34 0.73
CA GLY A 118 13.42 8.60 0.36
C GLY A 118 14.49 8.41 -0.72
N PRO A 119 15.49 9.31 -0.80
CA PRO A 119 16.48 9.28 -1.88
C PRO A 119 17.51 8.16 -1.68
N LEU A 120 18.13 7.70 -2.77
CA LEU A 120 19.33 6.86 -2.73
C LEU A 120 20.47 7.65 -2.09
N LEU A 121 21.15 7.05 -1.11
CA LEU A 121 22.29 7.68 -0.45
C LEU A 121 23.58 7.21 -1.13
N GLU A 122 24.34 8.16 -1.68
CA GLU A 122 25.56 7.86 -2.44
C GLU A 122 26.73 8.74 -1.96
N GLU A 123 27.88 8.11 -1.75
CA GLU A 123 29.15 8.81 -1.49
C GLU A 123 29.94 8.97 -2.80
N GLY A 124 30.69 10.06 -2.95
CA GLY A 124 31.52 10.29 -4.14
C GLY A 124 30.76 10.91 -5.32
N GLU A 125 30.99 10.42 -6.53
CA GLU A 125 30.26 10.86 -7.71
C GLU A 125 28.90 10.16 -7.78
N LEU A 126 27.84 10.94 -8.00
CA LEU A 126 26.48 10.40 -8.13
C LEU A 126 26.35 9.64 -9.45
N PHE A 127 25.56 8.57 -9.45
CA PHE A 127 25.31 7.81 -10.67
C PHE A 127 24.59 8.68 -11.72
N GLU A 128 25.14 8.71 -12.93
CA GLU A 128 24.59 9.50 -14.02
C GLU A 128 23.20 9.00 -14.43
N GLY A 129 22.22 9.91 -14.52
CA GLY A 129 20.82 9.58 -14.81
C GLY A 129 19.90 9.46 -13.60
N PHE A 130 20.44 9.49 -12.36
CA PHE A 130 19.67 9.47 -11.11
C PHE A 130 19.55 10.86 -10.47
N ALA A 131 19.74 11.92 -11.27
CA ALA A 131 19.55 13.29 -10.81
C ALA A 131 18.12 13.47 -10.24
N GLY A 132 18.04 13.80 -8.95
CA GLY A 132 16.79 13.90 -8.21
C GLY A 132 16.42 12.63 -7.42
N PHE A 133 16.89 11.46 -7.79
CA PHE A 133 16.69 10.23 -7.01
C PHE A 133 17.76 10.03 -5.95
N SER A 134 18.94 10.58 -6.16
CA SER A 134 20.08 10.44 -5.26
C SER A 134 20.32 11.67 -4.39
N ARG A 135 20.77 11.44 -3.17
CA ARG A 135 21.31 12.42 -2.25
C ARG A 135 22.77 12.07 -1.99
N LYS A 136 23.65 13.01 -2.34
CA LYS A 136 25.07 12.89 -2.00
C LYS A 136 25.24 12.96 -0.48
N ILE A 137 26.01 12.03 0.08
CA ILE A 137 26.34 11.98 1.49
C ILE A 137 27.86 12.12 1.71
N ASP A 138 28.20 12.50 2.93
CA ASP A 138 29.54 12.39 3.50
C ASP A 138 29.48 11.27 4.56
N ALA A 139 30.24 10.19 4.37
CA ALA A 139 30.18 9.05 5.29
C ALA A 139 30.56 9.42 6.73
N ALA A 140 31.31 10.50 6.94
CA ALA A 140 31.65 10.99 8.28
C ALA A 140 30.46 11.63 9.03
N ARG A 141 29.34 11.87 8.36
CA ARG A 141 28.13 12.55 8.90
C ARG A 141 26.84 11.83 8.50
N ILE A 142 26.92 10.54 8.23
CA ILE A 142 25.80 9.78 7.68
C ILE A 142 24.69 9.60 8.71
N GLU A 143 25.02 9.51 9.99
CA GLU A 143 24.06 9.36 11.08
C GLU A 143 23.07 10.53 11.12
N ASP A 144 23.55 11.78 11.11
CA ASP A 144 22.72 12.99 11.05
C ASP A 144 21.75 12.96 9.85
N THR A 145 22.21 12.42 8.72
CA THR A 145 21.42 12.32 7.49
C THR A 145 20.33 11.27 7.60
N VAL A 146 20.66 10.10 8.16
CA VAL A 146 19.72 8.99 8.37
C VAL A 146 18.66 9.37 9.40
N ASP A 147 19.05 9.99 10.50
CA ASP A 147 18.12 10.43 11.55
C ASP A 147 17.12 11.46 11.00
N GLY A 148 17.59 12.44 10.22
CA GLY A 148 16.71 13.41 9.57
C GLY A 148 15.75 12.80 8.54
N LEU A 149 16.12 11.69 7.90
CA LEU A 149 15.21 10.95 7.02
C LEU A 149 14.16 10.19 7.84
N ALA A 150 14.57 9.53 8.92
CA ALA A 150 13.67 8.83 9.82
C ALA A 150 12.60 9.78 10.40
N ASP A 151 13.01 10.97 10.85
CA ASP A 151 12.11 12.02 11.34
C ASP A 151 11.10 12.49 10.28
N ALA A 152 11.47 12.41 8.99
CA ALA A 152 10.61 12.72 7.86
C ALA A 152 9.67 11.58 7.45
N GLY A 153 9.66 10.47 8.19
CA GLY A 153 8.80 9.30 7.94
C GLY A 153 9.38 8.29 6.96
N VAL A 154 10.69 8.38 6.66
CA VAL A 154 11.43 7.29 6.00
C VAL A 154 11.50 6.11 6.97
N ALA A 155 10.74 5.06 6.66
CA ALA A 155 10.56 3.88 7.49
C ALA A 155 9.95 4.15 8.89
N GLY A 156 8.66 4.50 8.88
CA GLY A 156 7.70 4.40 9.99
C GLY A 156 6.29 4.08 9.50
#